data_AF-A0A345YIG8-F1
#
_entry.id   AF-A0A345YIG8-F1
#
_cell.length_a   1.000
_cell.length_b   1.000
_cell.length_c   1.000
_cell.angle_alpha   90.00
_cell.angle_beta   90.00
_cell.angle_gamma   90.00
#
_symmetry.space_group_name_H-M   'P 1'
#
loop_
_entity.id
_entity.type
_entity.pdbx_description
1 polymer ?
#
loop_
_entity_poly.entity_id
_entity_poly.type
_entity_poly.pdbx_seq_one_letter_code
_entity_poly.pdbx_strand_id
1 'polypeptide(L)'
;MSISRWKGQSLQFHRNVAGPGSHAVKQHGILPAYARAAFEIATAAGAIAGMAKKCWRDGDLGRIPIVAVRELRAKINASFDRLEAMLEEDGAAIQPATASRKGAQADRNFQKHGNLAILGLGLMEESAELAAPLMQIAEGSKTLQDVKQEIDDETADVRINLHLTSESASVCSEKSTGAKWARVRDRFDPELFEVTPLANANDTTEPAPKKAKSK
;
A
#
# COMPACT_ATOMS: atom_id res chain seq x y z
N MET A 1 0.58 22.19 -14.82
CA MET A 1 1.20 22.33 -13.47
C MET A 1 2.54 21.61 -13.49
N SER A 2 3.64 22.22 -13.03
CA SER A 2 4.95 21.57 -13.06
C SER A 2 5.08 20.51 -11.96
N ILE A 3 5.79 19.42 -12.24
CA ILE A 3 6.05 18.30 -11.31
C ILE A 3 6.65 18.79 -9.97
N SER A 4 7.36 19.91 -9.97
CA SER A 4 7.96 20.49 -8.77
C SER A 4 6.93 21.13 -7.82
N ARG A 5 5.79 21.61 -8.34
CA ARG A 5 4.78 22.33 -7.54
C ARG A 5 3.95 21.40 -6.66
N TRP A 6 3.54 20.25 -7.19
CA TRP A 6 2.76 19.28 -6.40
C TRP A 6 3.62 18.62 -5.30
N LYS A 7 4.87 18.25 -5.62
CA LYS A 7 5.84 17.71 -4.64
C LYS A 7 6.00 18.63 -3.43
N GLY A 8 6.18 19.94 -3.67
CA GLY A 8 6.30 20.94 -2.60
C GLY A 8 5.03 21.07 -1.75
N GLN A 9 3.84 20.98 -2.35
CA GLN A 9 2.57 21.06 -1.62
C GLN A 9 2.30 19.82 -0.76
N SER A 10 2.56 18.62 -1.28
CA SER A 10 2.45 17.38 -0.51
C SER A 10 3.40 17.38 0.69
N LEU A 11 4.65 17.81 0.50
CA LEU A 11 5.63 17.94 1.59
C LEU A 11 5.19 18.92 2.68
N GLN A 12 4.59 20.04 2.29
CA GLN A 12 4.09 21.03 3.24
C GLN A 12 2.87 20.51 4.02
N PHE A 13 1.97 19.75 3.37
CA PHE A 13 0.89 19.03 4.04
C PHE A 13 1.41 17.99 5.02
N HIS A 14 2.38 17.16 4.60
CA HIS A 14 3.00 16.17 5.47
C HIS A 14 3.64 16.79 6.71
N ARG A 15 4.37 17.91 6.54
CA ARG A 15 4.93 18.65 7.67
C ARG A 15 3.85 19.14 8.65
N ASN A 16 2.65 19.45 8.18
CA ASN A 16 1.55 19.89 9.04
C ASN A 16 0.86 18.72 9.77
N VAL A 17 0.67 17.58 9.09
CA VAL A 17 -0.04 16.40 9.64
C VAL A 17 0.87 15.53 10.52
N ALA A 18 2.14 15.46 10.16
CA ALA A 18 3.11 14.55 10.77
C ALA A 18 4.34 15.25 11.34
N GLY A 19 4.47 16.58 11.26
CA GLY A 19 5.64 17.32 11.78
C GLY A 19 5.64 17.55 13.30
N PRO A 20 6.72 18.14 13.84
CA PRO A 20 6.76 18.58 15.24
C PRO A 20 5.57 19.49 15.56
N GLY A 21 4.74 19.10 16.52
CA GLY A 21 3.53 19.84 16.92
C GLY A 21 2.21 19.34 16.34
N SER A 22 2.23 18.28 15.52
CA SER A 22 0.99 17.62 15.07
C SER A 22 0.25 16.93 16.23
N HIS A 23 -1.06 16.68 16.05
CA HIS A 23 -1.89 16.01 17.07
C HIS A 23 -1.34 14.62 17.45
N ALA A 24 -0.79 13.87 16.48
CA ALA A 24 -0.24 12.54 16.70
C ALA A 24 0.98 12.54 17.64
N VAL A 25 1.89 13.51 17.48
CA VAL A 25 3.06 13.68 18.36
C VAL A 25 2.61 14.12 19.76
N LYS A 26 1.64 15.04 19.85
CA LYS A 26 1.10 15.56 21.11
C LYS A 26 0.35 14.52 21.95
N GLN A 27 -0.32 13.55 21.33
CA GLN A 27 -1.16 12.58 22.03
C GLN A 27 -0.45 11.28 22.37
N HIS A 28 0.37 10.73 21.46
CA HIS A 28 0.91 9.38 21.64
C HIS A 28 2.42 9.36 21.88
N GLY A 29 3.15 10.34 21.34
CA GLY A 29 4.60 10.38 21.36
C GLY A 29 5.26 9.23 20.58
N ILE A 30 5.15 7.99 21.09
CA ILE A 30 5.67 6.76 20.48
C ILE A 30 4.55 6.15 19.62
N LEU A 31 4.89 5.37 18.59
CA LEU A 31 3.93 4.56 17.84
C LEU A 31 3.04 3.77 18.82
N PRO A 32 1.72 4.05 18.87
CA PRO A 32 0.85 3.39 19.82
C PRO A 32 0.71 1.91 19.48
N ALA A 33 0.48 1.08 20.50
CA ALA A 33 0.47 -0.37 20.31
C ALA A 33 -0.73 -0.84 19.46
N TYR A 34 -1.84 -0.10 19.38
CA TYR A 34 -2.93 -0.37 18.43
C TYR A 34 -2.46 -0.24 16.98
N ALA A 35 -1.70 0.81 16.66
CA ALA A 35 -1.16 1.06 15.32
C ALA A 35 -0.13 0.00 14.93
N ARG A 36 0.66 -0.46 15.93
CA ARG A 36 1.57 -1.58 15.74
C ARG A 36 0.84 -2.90 15.44
N ALA A 37 -0.24 -3.20 16.17
CA ALA A 37 -1.04 -4.39 15.95
C ALA A 37 -1.71 -4.36 14.56
N ALA A 38 -2.30 -3.23 14.16
CA ALA A 38 -2.87 -3.03 12.82
C ALA A 38 -1.82 -3.26 11.71
N PHE A 39 -0.61 -2.73 11.88
CA PHE A 39 0.49 -2.97 10.94
C PHE A 39 0.87 -4.45 10.83
N GLU A 40 0.91 -5.18 11.95
CA GLU A 40 1.24 -6.61 11.97
C GLU A 40 0.15 -7.46 11.26
N ILE A 41 -1.13 -7.14 11.48
CA ILE A 41 -2.25 -7.77 10.77
C ILE A 41 -2.10 -7.56 9.26
N ALA A 42 -1.97 -6.30 8.84
CA ALA A 42 -2.00 -5.94 7.43
C ALA A 42 -0.76 -6.46 6.68
N THR A 43 0.43 -6.50 7.32
CA THR A 43 1.63 -7.08 6.71
C THR A 43 1.53 -8.60 6.57
N ALA A 44 0.94 -9.30 7.55
CA ALA A 44 0.70 -10.74 7.45
C ALA A 44 -0.32 -11.07 6.35
N ALA A 45 -1.41 -10.29 6.25
CA ALA A 45 -2.38 -10.41 5.16
C ALA A 45 -1.73 -10.14 3.78
N GLY A 46 -0.89 -9.11 3.68
CA GLY A 46 -0.12 -8.80 2.47
C GLY A 46 0.82 -9.93 2.06
N ALA A 47 1.39 -10.68 3.01
CA ALA A 47 2.18 -11.87 2.70
C ALA A 47 1.32 -12.99 2.08
N ILE A 48 0.08 -13.18 2.55
CA ILE A 48 -0.88 -14.12 1.95
C ILE A 48 -1.22 -13.70 0.52
N ALA A 49 -1.58 -12.44 0.30
CA ALA A 49 -1.83 -11.89 -1.04
C ALA A 49 -0.61 -12.06 -1.96
N GLY A 50 0.60 -11.85 -1.43
CA GLY A 50 1.85 -12.07 -2.14
C GLY A 50 2.10 -13.53 -2.54
N MET A 51 1.65 -14.51 -1.75
CA MET A 51 1.67 -15.93 -2.12
C MET A 51 0.63 -16.24 -3.20
N ALA A 52 -0.60 -15.75 -3.04
CA ALA A 52 -1.68 -15.93 -4.02
C ALA A 52 -1.30 -15.37 -5.40
N LYS A 53 -0.74 -14.16 -5.45
CA LYS A 53 -0.24 -13.55 -6.68
C LYS A 53 0.78 -14.43 -7.40
N LYS A 54 1.75 -15.00 -6.68
CA LYS A 54 2.77 -15.88 -7.27
C LYS A 54 2.13 -17.15 -7.80
N CYS A 55 1.23 -17.75 -7.03
CA CYS A 55 0.48 -18.95 -7.44
C CYS A 55 -0.28 -18.71 -8.75
N TRP A 56 -1.03 -17.60 -8.82
CA TRP A 56 -1.80 -17.23 -10.02
C TRP A 56 -0.89 -16.95 -11.22
N ARG A 57 0.13 -16.09 -11.05
CA ARG A 57 1.09 -15.78 -12.11
C ARG A 57 1.80 -17.02 -12.66
N ASP A 58 2.14 -17.96 -11.77
CA ASP A 58 2.92 -19.15 -12.12
C ASP A 58 2.00 -20.36 -12.46
N GLY A 59 0.69 -20.16 -12.63
CA GLY A 59 -0.26 -21.19 -13.06
C GLY A 59 -0.32 -22.41 -12.14
N ASP A 60 -0.31 -22.20 -10.82
CA ASP A 60 -0.32 -23.23 -9.78
C ASP A 60 0.92 -24.16 -9.72
N LEU A 61 1.96 -23.87 -10.50
CA LEU A 61 3.24 -24.60 -10.42
C LEU A 61 3.93 -24.42 -9.06
N GLY A 62 3.66 -23.29 -8.38
CA GLY A 62 4.07 -23.02 -7.00
C GLY A 62 2.90 -23.07 -6.03
N ARG A 63 2.47 -24.27 -5.62
CA ARG A 63 1.39 -24.44 -4.64
C ARG A 63 1.67 -23.65 -3.35
N ILE A 64 0.64 -22.99 -2.81
CA ILE A 64 0.73 -22.29 -1.54
C ILE A 64 0.85 -23.31 -0.40
N PRO A 65 1.93 -23.31 0.40
CA PRO A 65 2.07 -24.24 1.51
C PRO A 65 1.05 -23.92 2.60
N ILE A 66 0.19 -24.90 2.93
CA ILE A 66 -0.85 -24.73 3.97
C ILE A 66 -0.25 -24.36 5.34
N VAL A 67 0.97 -24.82 5.63
CA VAL A 67 1.71 -24.49 6.85
C VAL A 67 1.99 -22.99 6.93
N ALA A 68 2.47 -22.37 5.84
CA ALA A 68 2.75 -20.94 5.79
C ALA A 68 1.47 -20.10 5.99
N VAL A 69 0.35 -20.54 5.42
CA VAL A 69 -0.96 -19.87 5.63
C VAL A 69 -1.40 -19.97 7.09
N ARG A 70 -1.24 -21.13 7.73
CA ARG A 70 -1.58 -21.33 9.14
C ARG A 70 -0.73 -20.47 10.07
N GLU A 71 0.57 -20.35 9.80
CA GLU A 71 1.46 -19.47 10.57
C GLU A 71 1.07 -17.99 10.46
N LEU A 72 0.75 -17.53 9.25
CA LEU A 72 0.28 -16.15 9.05
C LEU A 72 -1.07 -15.91 9.71
N ARG A 73 -2.00 -16.86 9.63
CA ARG A 73 -3.28 -16.79 10.34
C ARG A 73 -3.09 -16.69 11.86
N ALA A 74 -2.19 -17.50 12.44
CA ALA A 74 -1.91 -17.43 13.86
C ALA A 74 -1.34 -16.06 14.28
N LYS A 75 -0.47 -15.46 13.46
CA LYS A 75 0.03 -14.10 13.69
C LYS A 75 -1.08 -13.06 13.62
N ILE A 76 -1.94 -13.14 12.61
CA ILE A 76 -3.10 -12.25 12.46
C ILE A 76 -3.99 -12.32 13.69
N ASN A 77 -4.37 -13.53 14.11
CA ASN A 77 -5.22 -13.73 15.28
C ASN A 77 -4.58 -13.14 16.55
N ALA A 78 -3.30 -13.44 16.82
CA ALA A 78 -2.62 -12.90 17.99
C ALA A 78 -2.53 -11.35 17.99
N SER A 79 -2.37 -10.75 16.81
CA SER A 79 -2.39 -9.28 16.67
C SER A 79 -3.80 -8.71 16.82
N PHE A 80 -4.86 -9.43 16.39
CA PHE A 80 -6.25 -9.06 16.67
C PHE A 80 -6.57 -9.14 18.16
N ASP A 81 -6.24 -10.25 18.83
CA ASP A 81 -6.45 -10.41 20.28
C ASP A 81 -5.80 -9.25 21.05
N ARG A 82 -4.59 -8.84 20.63
CA ARG A 82 -3.88 -7.69 21.20
C ARG A 82 -4.59 -6.37 20.92
N LEU A 83 -5.09 -6.17 19.70
CA LEU A 83 -5.79 -4.95 19.31
C LEU A 83 -7.11 -4.81 20.09
N GLU A 84 -7.89 -5.89 20.17
CA GLU A 84 -9.15 -5.96 20.89
C GLU A 84 -8.95 -5.66 22.38
N ALA A 85 -8.01 -6.36 23.04
CA ALA A 85 -7.70 -6.10 24.45
C ALA A 85 -7.32 -4.64 24.72
N MET A 86 -6.57 -4.02 23.80
CA MET A 86 -6.21 -2.61 23.91
C MET A 86 -7.38 -1.65 23.71
N LEU A 87 -8.28 -1.95 22.78
CA LEU A 87 -9.47 -1.13 22.54
C LEU A 87 -10.48 -1.26 23.69
N GLU A 88 -10.55 -2.44 24.31
CA GLU A 88 -11.35 -2.67 25.53
C GLU A 88 -10.77 -1.91 26.74
N GLU A 89 -9.44 -1.86 26.89
CA GLU A 89 -8.74 -1.06 27.90
C GLU A 89 -8.93 0.45 27.67
N ASP A 90 -8.82 0.93 26.42
CA ASP A 90 -9.00 2.35 26.05
C ASP A 90 -10.47 2.81 26.18
N GLY A 91 -11.44 1.91 26.00
CA GLY A 91 -12.86 2.15 26.26
C GLY A 91 -13.18 2.46 27.74
N ALA A 92 -12.26 2.15 28.66
CA ALA A 92 -12.41 2.36 30.10
C ALA A 92 -11.67 3.58 30.65
N ALA A 93 -10.70 4.17 29.94
CA ALA A 93 -9.99 5.36 30.41
C ALA A 93 -9.27 6.13 29.29
N ILE A 94 -9.85 7.25 28.83
CA ILE A 94 -9.07 8.33 28.20
C ILE A 94 -8.28 9.03 29.31
N GLN A 95 -7.17 8.45 29.74
CA GLN A 95 -6.25 9.15 30.63
C GLN A 95 -5.40 10.13 29.81
N PRO A 96 -5.31 11.41 30.21
CA PRO A 96 -4.39 12.34 29.58
C PRO A 96 -2.98 11.79 29.75
N ALA A 97 -2.22 11.75 28.64
CA ALA A 97 -0.85 11.26 28.62
C ALA A 97 -0.05 11.97 29.72
N THR A 98 0.21 11.25 30.81
CA THR A 98 1.17 11.69 31.83
C THR A 98 2.49 11.91 31.11
N ALA A 99 3.11 13.08 31.31
CA ALA A 99 4.40 13.46 30.78
C ALA A 99 5.47 12.48 31.27
N SER A 100 5.54 11.32 30.64
CA SER A 100 6.41 10.21 31.00
C SER A 100 7.68 10.27 30.18
N ARG A 101 8.75 9.61 30.64
CA ARG A 101 10.00 9.37 29.88
C ARG A 101 9.77 8.94 28.42
N LYS A 102 8.60 8.37 28.11
CA LYS A 102 8.16 8.00 26.77
C LYS A 102 8.01 9.20 25.83
N GLY A 103 7.56 10.37 26.31
CA GLY A 103 7.39 11.60 25.51
C GLY A 103 8.73 12.17 25.00
N ALA A 104 9.76 12.23 25.85
CA ALA A 104 11.08 12.70 25.41
C ALA A 104 11.80 11.70 24.48
N GLN A 105 11.53 10.39 24.63
CA GLN A 105 12.03 9.37 23.70
C GLN A 105 11.30 9.42 22.35
N ALA A 106 9.98 9.62 22.41
CA ALA A 106 9.12 9.88 21.27
C ALA A 106 9.58 11.08 20.44
N ASP A 107 9.77 12.23 21.07
CA ASP A 107 10.23 13.45 20.38
C ASP A 107 11.59 13.24 19.71
N ARG A 108 12.51 12.53 20.37
CA ARG A 108 13.83 12.19 19.78
C ARG A 108 13.71 11.21 18.61
N ASN A 109 12.88 10.16 18.75
CA ASN A 109 12.64 9.22 17.66
C ASN A 109 11.99 9.93 16.47
N PHE A 110 11.05 10.83 16.74
CA PHE A 110 10.40 11.66 15.75
C PHE A 110 11.39 12.58 15.01
N GLN A 111 12.21 13.34 15.76
CA GLN A 111 13.23 14.22 15.18
C GLN A 111 14.24 13.45 14.31
N LYS A 112 14.53 12.20 14.67
CA LYS A 112 15.53 11.38 13.99
C LYS A 112 14.97 10.60 12.79
N HIS A 113 13.72 10.17 12.87
CA HIS A 113 13.15 9.21 11.92
C HIS A 113 11.87 9.71 11.23
N GLY A 114 11.36 10.92 11.52
CA GLY A 114 10.06 11.37 11.03
C GLY A 114 8.92 10.45 11.49
N ASN A 115 7.69 10.72 11.07
CA ASN A 115 6.57 9.81 11.33
C ASN A 115 6.49 8.68 10.29
N LEU A 116 7.58 7.94 10.10
CA LEU A 116 7.65 6.84 9.13
C LEU A 116 6.59 5.76 9.37
N ALA A 117 6.12 5.61 10.62
CA ALA A 117 5.06 4.64 10.92
C ALA A 117 3.69 5.08 10.40
N ILE A 118 3.33 6.37 10.51
CA ILE A 118 2.09 6.89 9.89
C ILE A 118 2.18 6.77 8.37
N LEU A 119 3.31 7.16 7.79
CA LEU A 119 3.50 7.04 6.34
C LEU A 119 3.47 5.58 5.85
N GLY A 120 4.03 4.66 6.65
CA GLY A 120 3.96 3.23 6.37
C GLY A 120 2.54 2.69 6.43
N LEU A 121 1.73 3.13 7.40
CA LEU A 121 0.31 2.76 7.50
C LEU A 121 -0.51 3.36 6.36
N GLY A 122 -0.34 4.65 6.06
CA GLY A 122 -1.01 5.31 4.94
C GLY A 122 -0.67 4.64 3.61
N LEU A 123 0.60 4.31 3.37
CA LEU A 123 0.99 3.52 2.19
C LEU A 123 0.23 2.19 2.07
N MET A 124 -0.04 1.51 3.18
CA MET A 124 -0.77 0.24 3.17
C MET A 124 -2.26 0.44 2.92
N GLU A 125 -2.85 1.48 3.51
CA GLU A 125 -4.23 1.92 3.31
C GLU A 125 -4.49 2.24 1.83
N GLU A 126 -3.82 3.23 1.27
CA GLU A 126 -4.06 3.64 -0.13
C GLU A 126 -3.76 2.51 -1.12
N SER A 127 -2.77 1.66 -0.82
CA SER A 127 -2.46 0.51 -1.68
C SER A 127 -3.56 -0.54 -1.66
N ALA A 128 -4.25 -0.71 -0.53
CA ALA A 128 -5.37 -1.61 -0.40
C ALA A 128 -6.62 -1.04 -1.08
N GLU A 129 -6.87 0.27 -0.93
CA GLU A 129 -7.97 0.97 -1.61
C GLU A 129 -7.78 0.92 -3.13
N LEU A 130 -6.58 1.17 -3.65
CA LEU A 130 -6.27 0.99 -5.08
C LEU A 130 -6.43 -0.46 -5.56
N ALA A 131 -6.07 -1.45 -4.73
CA ALA A 131 -6.14 -2.86 -5.13
C ALA A 131 -7.58 -3.35 -5.35
N ALA A 132 -8.55 -2.81 -4.61
CA ALA A 132 -9.95 -3.22 -4.67
C ALA A 132 -10.59 -3.05 -6.06
N PRO A 133 -10.59 -1.86 -6.70
CA PRO A 133 -11.15 -1.68 -8.04
C PRO A 133 -10.37 -2.47 -9.11
N LEU A 134 -9.05 -2.64 -8.95
CA LEU A 134 -8.24 -3.46 -9.86
C LEU A 134 -8.64 -4.94 -9.82
N MET A 135 -8.94 -5.48 -8.63
CA MET A 135 -9.46 -6.84 -8.48
C MET A 135 -10.84 -6.99 -9.10
N GLN A 136 -11.72 -5.99 -8.95
CA GLN A 136 -13.05 -6.00 -9.58
C GLN A 136 -12.97 -6.10 -11.11
N ILE A 137 -12.00 -5.41 -11.73
CA ILE A 137 -11.70 -5.54 -13.17
C ILE A 137 -11.20 -6.95 -13.48
N ALA A 138 -10.23 -7.45 -12.72
CA ALA A 138 -9.61 -8.76 -12.99
C ALA A 138 -10.58 -9.93 -12.86
N GLU A 139 -11.58 -9.81 -11.98
CA GLU A 139 -12.68 -10.77 -11.81
C GLU A 139 -13.79 -10.63 -12.85
N GLY A 140 -13.74 -9.58 -13.68
CA GLY A 140 -14.74 -9.27 -14.70
C GLY A 140 -16.06 -8.70 -14.15
N SER A 141 -16.07 -8.28 -12.88
CA SER A 141 -17.27 -7.72 -12.23
C SER A 141 -17.53 -6.25 -12.59
N LYS A 142 -16.48 -5.51 -12.97
CA LYS A 142 -16.53 -4.13 -13.45
C LYS A 142 -15.58 -3.94 -14.64
N THR A 143 -15.87 -2.96 -15.48
CA THR A 143 -14.96 -2.52 -16.54
C THR A 143 -13.99 -1.45 -16.04
N LEU A 144 -12.92 -1.17 -16.79
CA LEU A 144 -12.02 -0.05 -16.48
C LEU A 144 -12.77 1.28 -16.40
N GLN A 145 -13.79 1.48 -17.25
CA GLN A 145 -14.55 2.72 -17.28
C GLN A 145 -15.38 2.92 -16.00
N ASP A 146 -15.89 1.85 -15.41
CA ASP A 146 -16.73 1.90 -14.21
C ASP A 146 -15.96 2.36 -12.96
N VAL A 147 -14.66 2.06 -12.90
CA VAL A 147 -13.80 2.36 -11.75
C VAL A 147 -12.66 3.32 -12.07
N LYS A 148 -12.68 3.96 -13.25
CA LYS A 148 -11.56 4.78 -13.71
C LYS A 148 -11.23 5.92 -12.75
N GLN A 149 -12.27 6.58 -12.23
CA GLN A 149 -12.12 7.69 -11.30
C GLN A 149 -11.53 7.22 -9.96
N GLU A 150 -12.05 6.12 -9.41
CA GLU A 150 -11.55 5.48 -8.19
C GLU A 150 -10.07 5.11 -8.35
N ILE A 151 -9.70 4.44 -9.45
CA ILE A 151 -8.30 4.12 -9.74
C ILE A 151 -7.43 5.38 -9.82
N ASP A 152 -7.91 6.47 -10.43
CA ASP A 152 -7.14 7.71 -10.57
C ASP A 152 -6.88 8.37 -9.21
N ASP A 153 -7.89 8.44 -8.36
CA ASP A 153 -7.82 9.03 -7.02
C ASP A 153 -6.90 8.19 -6.12
N GLU A 154 -7.14 6.89 -6.01
CA GLU A 154 -6.32 5.99 -5.17
C GLU A 154 -4.88 5.89 -5.67
N THR A 155 -4.67 5.95 -6.99
CA THR A 155 -3.32 6.02 -7.56
C THR A 155 -2.61 7.31 -7.15
N ALA A 156 -3.32 8.44 -7.07
CA ALA A 156 -2.75 9.70 -6.62
C ALA A 156 -2.36 9.61 -5.14
N ASP A 157 -3.20 9.03 -4.29
CA ASP A 157 -2.94 8.91 -2.85
C ASP A 157 -1.77 7.97 -2.54
N VAL A 158 -1.68 6.82 -3.23
CA VAL A 158 -0.49 5.93 -3.18
C VAL A 158 0.77 6.71 -3.56
N ARG A 159 0.73 7.51 -4.63
CA ARG A 159 1.89 8.29 -5.10
C ARG A 159 2.28 9.38 -4.10
N ILE A 160 1.32 10.06 -3.49
CA ILE A 160 1.55 11.07 -2.46
C ILE A 160 2.26 10.42 -1.26
N ASN A 161 1.69 9.34 -0.71
CA ASN A 161 2.26 8.63 0.44
C ASN A 161 3.66 8.05 0.14
N LEU A 162 3.87 7.50 -1.06
CA LEU A 162 5.18 6.99 -1.49
C LEU A 162 6.23 8.10 -1.61
N HIS A 163 5.84 9.24 -2.17
CA HIS A 163 6.73 10.38 -2.29
C HIS A 163 7.16 10.88 -0.91
N LEU A 164 6.21 11.09 0.00
CA LEU A 164 6.48 11.54 1.36
C LEU A 164 7.36 10.57 2.15
N THR A 165 7.12 9.28 1.99
CA THR A 165 7.95 8.22 2.60
C THR A 165 9.38 8.25 2.07
N SER A 166 9.53 8.36 0.75
CA SER A 166 10.84 8.39 0.10
C SER A 166 11.66 9.60 0.54
N GLU A 167 11.05 10.79 0.57
CA GLU A 167 11.70 12.02 1.02
C GLU A 167 12.07 11.92 2.52
N SER A 168 11.15 11.44 3.36
CA SER A 168 11.40 11.24 4.80
C SER A 168 12.54 10.25 5.07
N ALA A 169 12.69 9.25 4.20
CA ALA A 169 13.77 8.27 4.26
C ALA A 169 15.04 8.70 3.49
N SER A 170 15.07 9.89 2.90
CA SER A 170 16.15 10.37 2.03
C SER A 170 16.48 9.42 0.87
N VAL A 171 15.46 8.76 0.32
CA VAL A 171 15.56 7.84 -0.80
C VAL A 171 15.18 8.56 -2.09
N CYS A 172 16.14 8.73 -3.01
CA CYS A 172 15.84 9.18 -4.37
C CYS A 172 15.06 8.10 -5.13
N SER A 173 13.81 8.40 -5.49
CA SER A 173 12.92 7.46 -6.18
C SER A 173 13.45 7.06 -7.56
N GLU A 174 13.98 7.99 -8.36
CA GLU A 174 14.51 7.64 -9.69
C GLU A 174 15.72 6.70 -9.58
N LYS A 175 16.70 7.04 -8.73
CA LYS A 175 17.93 6.25 -8.54
C LYS A 175 17.63 4.86 -7.97
N SER A 176 16.78 4.78 -6.96
CA SER A 176 16.43 3.50 -6.31
C SER A 176 15.61 2.59 -7.24
N THR A 177 14.66 3.17 -7.98
CA THR A 177 13.86 2.44 -8.99
C THR A 177 14.74 1.94 -10.12
N GLY A 178 15.61 2.79 -10.68
CA GLY A 178 16.53 2.38 -11.75
C GLY A 178 17.47 1.25 -11.32
N ALA A 179 18.04 1.34 -10.12
CA ALA A 179 18.88 0.27 -9.57
C ALA A 179 18.10 -1.03 -9.36
N LYS A 180 16.85 -0.96 -8.89
CA LYS A 180 15.98 -2.14 -8.72
C LYS A 180 15.59 -2.72 -10.08
N TRP A 181 15.26 -1.89 -11.05
CA TRP A 181 14.87 -2.27 -12.41
C TRP A 181 15.97 -3.05 -13.11
N ALA A 182 17.22 -2.55 -13.07
CA ALA A 182 18.37 -3.26 -13.63
C ALA A 182 18.46 -4.70 -13.08
N ARG A 183 18.32 -4.87 -11.76
CA ARG A 183 18.32 -6.22 -11.13
C ARG A 183 17.12 -7.07 -11.52
N VAL A 184 15.96 -6.48 -11.80
CA VAL A 184 14.73 -7.21 -12.15
C VAL A 184 14.75 -7.65 -13.59
N ARG A 185 15.10 -6.77 -14.53
CA ARG A 185 15.19 -7.05 -15.96
C ARG A 185 16.11 -8.24 -16.24
N ASP A 186 17.24 -8.33 -15.54
CA ASP A 186 18.20 -9.42 -15.76
C ASP A 186 17.72 -10.78 -15.19
N ARG A 187 16.57 -10.82 -14.50
CA ARG A 187 16.02 -12.04 -13.86
C ARG A 187 14.77 -12.60 -14.53
N PHE A 188 14.11 -11.85 -15.42
CA PHE A 188 12.85 -12.27 -16.05
C PHE A 188 12.88 -12.01 -17.55
N ASP A 189 12.04 -12.74 -18.29
CA ASP A 189 11.89 -12.59 -19.74
C ASP A 189 11.47 -11.14 -20.11
N PRO A 190 12.13 -10.49 -21.08
CA PRO A 190 11.73 -9.19 -21.62
C PRO A 190 10.23 -9.05 -21.94
N GLU A 191 9.58 -10.09 -22.45
CA GLU A 191 8.16 -10.06 -22.84
C GLU A 191 7.22 -9.85 -21.64
N LEU A 192 7.66 -10.22 -20.42
CA LEU A 192 6.89 -10.01 -19.18
C LEU A 192 6.83 -8.54 -18.74
N PHE A 193 7.57 -7.65 -19.41
CA PHE A 193 7.63 -6.22 -19.11
C PHE A 193 6.88 -5.35 -20.11
N GLU A 194 6.28 -5.93 -21.16
CA GLU A 194 5.43 -5.17 -22.07
C GLU A 194 4.16 -4.70 -21.34
N VAL A 195 4.00 -3.38 -21.26
CA VAL A 195 2.78 -2.79 -20.71
C VAL A 195 1.73 -2.80 -21.81
N THR A 196 0.80 -3.74 -21.75
CA THR A 196 -0.39 -3.73 -22.60
C THR A 196 -1.44 -2.83 -21.94
N PRO A 197 -1.76 -1.64 -22.51
CA PRO A 197 -2.86 -0.84 -22.01
C PRO A 197 -4.15 -1.66 -22.10
N LEU A 198 -4.94 -1.68 -21.03
CA LEU A 198 -6.30 -2.22 -21.11
C LEU A 198 -7.06 -1.35 -22.12
N ALA A 199 -7.33 -1.89 -23.30
CA ALA A 199 -8.09 -1.18 -24.32
C ALA A 199 -9.48 -0.84 -23.77
N ASN A 200 -9.98 0.36 -24.06
CA ASN A 200 -11.37 0.71 -23.79
C ASN A 200 -12.25 -0.36 -24.47
N ALA A 201 -13.11 -1.03 -23.70
CA ALA A 201 -13.96 -2.12 -24.16
C ALA A 201 -15.11 -1.64 -25.08
N ASN A 202 -14.81 -0.80 -26.08
CA ASN A 202 -15.74 -0.33 -27.10
C ASN A 202 -15.34 -0.73 -28.53
N ASP A 203 -14.25 -1.46 -28.75
CA ASP A 203 -13.98 -2.09 -30.05
C ASP A 203 -14.69 -3.45 -30.16
N THR A 204 -16.03 -3.41 -30.22
CA THR A 204 -16.80 -4.49 -30.85
C THR A 204 -16.69 -4.35 -32.37
N THR A 205 -15.49 -4.60 -32.93
CA THR A 205 -15.42 -5.03 -34.33
C THR A 205 -15.52 -6.55 -34.33
N GLU A 206 -16.75 -7.06 -34.46
CA GLU A 206 -16.93 -8.41 -34.98
C GLU A 206 -16.10 -8.55 -36.27
N PRO A 207 -15.25 -9.57 -36.42
CA PRO A 207 -14.65 -9.84 -37.70
C PRO A 207 -15.77 -10.18 -38.70
N ALA A 208 -15.95 -9.32 -39.70
CA ALA A 208 -16.93 -9.52 -40.75
C ALA A 208 -16.81 -10.95 -41.33
N PRO A 209 -17.92 -11.68 -41.51
CA PRO A 209 -17.88 -13.05 -42.01
C PRO A 209 -17.21 -13.06 -43.39
N LYS A 210 -16.16 -13.88 -43.52
CA LYS A 210 -15.44 -14.09 -44.79
C LYS A 210 -16.46 -14.52 -45.84
N LYS A 211 -16.67 -13.67 -46.87
CA LYS A 211 -17.43 -14.04 -48.06
C LYS A 211 -16.82 -15.31 -48.64
N ALA A 212 -17.56 -16.41 -48.58
CA ALA A 212 -17.23 -17.63 -49.28
C ALA A 212 -17.14 -17.31 -50.77
N LYS A 213 -15.97 -17.58 -51.39
CA LYS A 213 -15.86 -17.59 -52.84
C LYS A 213 -16.64 -18.80 -53.35
N SER A 214 -17.79 -18.55 -53.96
CA SER A 214 -18.47 -19.52 -54.82
C SER A 214 -17.55 -19.85 -56.00
N LYS A 215 -17.21 -21.12 -56.16
CA LYS A 215 -16.73 -21.69 -57.42
C LYS A 215 -17.93 -22.08 -58.27
#